data_AF-A0A1M3NHU9-F1
#
_entry.id   AF-A0A1M3NHU9-F1
#
_cell.length_a   1.000
_cell.length_b   1.000
_cell.length_c   1.000
_cell.angle_alpha   90.00
_cell.angle_beta   90.00
_cell.angle_gamma   90.00
#
_symmetry.space_group_name_H-M   'P 1'
#
loop_
_entity.id
_entity.type
_entity.pdbx_description
1 polymer ?
#
loop_
_entity_poly.entity_id
_entity_poly.type
_entity_poly.pdbx_seq_one_letter_code
_entity_poly.pdbx_strand_id
1 'polypeptide(L)'
;MKDRFLELEGVPSWMAKVAMKAGVDFQVAHRIWQAYQDRGTVTLEEMHRLDVRGWFELLISVLSRLPPMRIAPYLADNKTPTPRTKLFELATSTMPSLEDTDTIPWSRPSGWEDTWNELGAIVWSFMSGESYAKLNSLIFGTPVADVGGGRTYAAEGIPAVFKFISEVIDRTLSMDAGCFLALHECWLAEEHPEATVPEALQGLPLCIRNGCSSLDVLAWYRSGFRQRVSAHALAEAFPIPPFIDNDADRATFVRKARRAWLNDRPVDGEPLGLLDYARVVRLDDSSERN
;
A
#
# COMPACT_ATOMS: atom_id res chain seq x y z
N MET A 1 14.53 -31.96 -5.16
CA MET A 1 14.86 -30.53 -5.42
C MET A 1 14.41 -29.65 -4.26
N LYS A 2 13.24 -29.87 -3.66
CA LYS A 2 12.75 -29.17 -2.45
C LYS A 2 13.66 -29.35 -1.21
N ASP A 3 14.10 -30.58 -0.95
CA ASP A 3 14.88 -30.91 0.26
C ASP A 3 16.30 -30.32 0.25
N ARG A 4 16.88 -30.15 -0.94
CA ARG A 4 18.24 -29.60 -1.12
C ARG A 4 18.31 -28.07 -0.93
N PHE A 5 17.16 -27.39 -0.84
CA PHE A 5 17.06 -25.94 -0.68
C PHE A 5 16.58 -25.50 0.71
N LEU A 6 15.87 -26.38 1.44
CA LEU A 6 15.51 -26.17 2.85
C LEU A 6 16.73 -26.28 3.78
N GLU A 7 17.83 -26.83 3.28
CA GLU A 7 19.11 -27.03 3.99
C GLU A 7 20.19 -26.02 3.58
N LEU A 8 19.82 -24.95 2.85
CA LEU A 8 20.76 -23.88 2.51
C LEU A 8 21.17 -23.11 3.77
N GLU A 9 22.48 -23.08 4.03
CA GLU A 9 23.08 -22.29 5.12
C GLU A 9 22.58 -20.84 5.06
N GLY A 10 22.07 -20.34 6.20
CA GLY A 10 21.59 -18.96 6.34
C GLY A 10 20.12 -18.73 5.99
N VAL A 11 19.37 -19.74 5.53
CA VAL A 11 17.92 -19.59 5.31
C VAL A 11 17.14 -20.03 6.56
N PRO A 12 16.24 -19.20 7.12
CA PRO A 12 15.45 -19.59 8.27
C PRO A 12 14.54 -20.79 7.98
N SER A 13 14.40 -21.68 8.96
CA SER A 13 13.59 -22.91 8.85
C SER A 13 12.12 -22.63 8.48
N TRP A 14 11.61 -21.47 8.91
CA TRP A 14 10.25 -21.00 8.70
C TRP A 14 10.00 -20.35 7.33
N MET A 15 11.02 -20.16 6.49
CA MET A 15 10.88 -19.44 5.21
C MET A 15 9.87 -20.11 4.26
N ALA A 16 9.81 -21.45 4.24
CA ALA A 16 8.83 -22.17 3.44
C ALA A 16 7.38 -21.89 3.86
N LYS A 17 7.16 -21.68 5.17
CA LYS A 17 5.84 -21.33 5.73
C LYS A 17 5.43 -19.92 5.30
N VAL A 18 6.38 -18.98 5.23
CA VAL A 18 6.15 -17.62 4.74
C VAL A 18 5.69 -17.63 3.29
N ALA A 19 6.44 -18.30 2.41
CA ALA A 19 6.12 -18.37 0.99
C ALA A 19 4.70 -18.95 0.77
N MET A 20 4.36 -20.02 1.51
CA MET A 20 3.03 -20.62 1.48
C MET A 20 1.94 -19.68 2.00
N LYS A 21 2.16 -19.00 3.15
CA LYS A 21 1.19 -18.06 3.73
C LYS A 21 0.91 -16.87 2.80
N ALA A 22 1.95 -16.34 2.18
CA ALA A 22 1.88 -15.17 1.32
C ALA A 22 1.45 -15.50 -0.12
N GLY A 23 1.48 -16.77 -0.52
CA GLY A 23 1.16 -17.18 -1.89
C GLY A 23 2.22 -16.74 -2.91
N VAL A 24 3.48 -16.59 -2.48
CA VAL A 24 4.60 -16.17 -3.33
C VAL A 24 5.61 -17.30 -3.51
N ASP A 25 6.46 -17.18 -4.53
CA ASP A 25 7.59 -18.09 -4.69
C ASP A 25 8.57 -17.97 -3.52
N PHE A 26 9.20 -19.09 -3.15
CA PHE A 26 10.17 -19.13 -2.06
C PHE A 26 11.31 -18.13 -2.25
N GLN A 27 11.81 -17.96 -3.48
CA GLN A 27 12.89 -17.02 -3.75
C GLN A 27 12.44 -15.58 -3.55
N VAL A 28 11.19 -15.24 -3.83
CA VAL A 28 10.64 -13.91 -3.56
C VAL A 28 10.64 -13.64 -2.06
N ALA A 29 10.07 -14.56 -1.27
CA ALA A 29 10.04 -14.43 0.20
C ALA A 29 11.45 -14.32 0.79
N HIS A 30 12.36 -15.17 0.33
CA HIS A 30 13.75 -15.17 0.79
C HIS A 30 14.48 -13.88 0.43
N ARG A 31 14.27 -13.31 -0.77
CA ARG A 31 14.90 -12.05 -1.17
C ARG A 31 14.36 -10.86 -0.40
N ILE A 32 13.07 -10.81 -0.10
CA ILE A 32 12.49 -9.78 0.78
C ILE A 32 13.10 -9.89 2.19
N TRP A 33 13.27 -11.12 2.70
CA TRP A 33 13.94 -11.33 3.98
C TRP A 33 15.40 -10.84 3.98
N GLN A 34 16.18 -11.21 2.98
CA GLN A 34 17.57 -10.75 2.85
C GLN A 34 17.66 -9.23 2.71
N ALA A 35 16.77 -8.62 1.92
CA ALA A 35 16.66 -7.17 1.80
C ALA A 35 16.34 -6.51 3.15
N TYR A 36 15.49 -7.13 3.96
CA TYR A 36 15.14 -6.63 5.29
C TYR A 36 16.30 -6.74 6.27
N GLN A 37 17.04 -7.85 6.23
CA GLN A 37 18.27 -8.01 7.03
C GLN A 37 19.35 -6.99 6.62
N ASP A 38 19.57 -6.79 5.32
CA ASP A 38 20.49 -5.80 4.77
C ASP A 38 20.09 -4.36 5.15
N ARG A 39 18.79 -4.10 5.30
CA ARG A 39 18.23 -2.84 5.82
C ARG A 39 18.48 -2.63 7.30
N GLY A 40 18.57 -3.70 8.08
CA GLY A 40 18.46 -3.70 9.52
C GLY A 40 17.02 -3.93 9.95
N THR A 41 16.81 -5.02 10.69
CA THR A 41 15.50 -5.38 11.23
C THR A 41 15.09 -4.41 12.34
N VAL A 42 13.79 -4.15 12.46
CA VAL A 42 13.29 -3.35 13.59
C VAL A 42 13.19 -4.19 14.86
N THR A 43 13.37 -3.54 16.01
CA THR A 43 13.15 -4.14 17.33
C THR A 43 11.66 -4.29 17.64
N LEU A 44 11.29 -5.17 18.57
CA LEU A 44 9.90 -5.33 19.01
C LEU A 44 9.27 -4.02 19.49
N GLU A 45 10.04 -3.20 20.20
CA GLU A 45 9.57 -1.89 20.68
C GLU A 45 9.24 -0.94 19.51
N GLU A 46 10.09 -0.91 18.49
CA GLU A 46 9.85 -0.12 17.28
C GLU A 46 8.63 -0.62 16.53
N MET A 47 8.43 -1.94 16.41
CA MET A 47 7.28 -2.54 15.73
C MET A 47 5.95 -1.97 16.24
N HIS A 48 5.78 -1.90 17.57
CA HIS A 48 4.54 -1.42 18.18
C HIS A 48 4.33 0.10 18.06
N ARG A 49 5.37 0.87 17.72
CA ARG A 49 5.28 2.32 17.52
C ARG A 49 4.93 2.70 16.09
N LEU A 50 5.15 1.81 15.13
CA LEU A 50 4.87 2.07 13.72
C LEU A 50 3.37 1.97 13.42
N ASP A 51 2.82 3.05 12.87
CA ASP A 51 1.49 3.07 12.26
C ASP A 51 1.55 2.53 10.82
N VAL A 52 0.41 2.58 10.10
CA VAL A 52 0.33 2.10 8.71
C VAL A 52 1.34 2.81 7.80
N ARG A 53 1.58 4.10 8.04
CA ARG A 53 2.55 4.89 7.26
C ARG A 53 3.97 4.43 7.55
N GLY A 54 4.35 4.29 8.82
CA GLY A 54 5.67 3.83 9.22
C GLY A 54 5.99 2.43 8.67
N TRP A 55 5.02 1.52 8.71
CA TRP A 55 5.15 0.20 8.10
C TRP A 55 5.24 0.24 6.57
N PHE A 56 4.50 1.13 5.91
CA PHE A 56 4.58 1.35 4.47
C PHE A 56 5.96 1.90 4.05
N GLU A 57 6.46 2.93 4.72
CA GLU A 57 7.77 3.52 4.45
C GLU A 57 8.90 2.50 4.69
N LEU A 58 8.76 1.68 5.75
CA LEU A 58 9.65 0.55 6.00
C LEU A 58 9.64 -0.45 4.84
N LEU A 59 8.46 -0.84 4.35
CA LEU A 59 8.33 -1.75 3.22
C LEU A 59 9.03 -1.19 1.97
N ILE A 60 8.81 0.09 1.63
CA ILE A 60 9.48 0.72 0.49
C ILE A 60 11.01 0.72 0.66
N SER A 61 11.50 0.98 1.88
CA SER A 61 12.94 0.91 2.21
C SER A 61 13.52 -0.50 2.08
N VAL A 62 12.74 -1.54 2.36
CA VAL A 62 13.14 -2.94 2.13
C VAL A 62 13.14 -3.26 0.63
N LEU A 63 12.08 -2.92 -0.08
CA LEU A 63 11.96 -3.18 -1.52
C LEU A 63 13.04 -2.47 -2.34
N SER A 64 13.51 -1.30 -1.89
CA SER A 64 14.62 -0.57 -2.53
C SER A 64 15.97 -1.30 -2.49
N ARG A 65 16.08 -2.38 -1.70
CA ARG A 65 17.27 -3.24 -1.64
C ARG A 65 17.17 -4.48 -2.52
N LEU A 66 15.99 -4.76 -3.08
CA LEU A 66 15.83 -5.89 -3.98
C LEU A 66 16.68 -5.71 -5.25
N PRO A 67 17.28 -6.80 -5.76
CA PRO A 67 18.06 -6.74 -6.98
C PRO A 67 17.15 -6.59 -8.21
N PRO A 68 17.68 -6.09 -9.34
CA PRO A 68 16.90 -5.77 -10.53
C PRO A 68 15.96 -6.87 -11.01
N MET A 69 16.41 -8.14 -10.99
CA MET A 69 15.59 -9.30 -11.39
C MET A 69 14.29 -9.44 -10.58
N ARG A 70 14.28 -8.96 -9.34
CA ARG A 70 13.14 -9.11 -8.42
C ARG A 70 12.15 -7.96 -8.51
N ILE A 71 12.53 -6.86 -9.16
CA ILE A 71 11.66 -5.69 -9.26
C ILE A 71 10.93 -5.60 -10.59
N ALA A 72 11.18 -6.53 -11.53
CA ALA A 72 10.52 -6.56 -12.84
C ALA A 72 8.98 -6.41 -12.78
N PRO A 73 8.25 -6.99 -11.79
CA PRO A 73 6.81 -6.78 -11.66
C PRO A 73 6.36 -5.33 -11.34
N TYR A 74 7.28 -4.48 -10.88
CA TYR A 74 7.05 -3.04 -10.66
C TYR A 74 7.27 -2.21 -11.93
N LEU A 75 7.95 -2.79 -12.92
CA LEU A 75 8.26 -2.18 -14.21
C LEU A 75 7.20 -2.68 -15.19
N ALA A 76 6.12 -1.94 -15.29
CA ALA A 76 4.96 -2.38 -16.05
C ALA A 76 5.30 -2.74 -17.53
N ASP A 77 4.49 -3.60 -18.15
CA ASP A 77 4.80 -4.31 -19.40
C ASP A 77 5.04 -3.38 -20.63
N ASN A 78 6.17 -3.59 -21.31
CA ASN A 78 6.69 -2.87 -22.49
C ASN A 78 5.71 -2.77 -23.68
N LYS A 79 4.62 -3.54 -23.69
CA LYS A 79 3.66 -3.60 -24.82
C LYS A 79 2.66 -2.45 -24.87
N THR A 80 2.58 -1.65 -23.82
CA THR A 80 1.74 -0.45 -23.77
C THR A 80 2.59 0.64 -23.14
N PRO A 81 2.56 1.90 -23.62
CA PRO A 81 3.27 3.01 -22.99
C PRO A 81 2.87 3.05 -21.51
N THR A 82 3.77 2.54 -20.68
CA THR A 82 3.54 2.25 -19.27
C THR A 82 4.13 3.39 -18.43
N PRO A 83 3.68 3.54 -17.18
CA PRO A 83 3.89 4.74 -16.38
C PRO A 83 5.38 5.14 -16.29
N ARG A 84 5.67 6.39 -16.63
CA ARG A 84 7.01 7.01 -16.60
C ARG A 84 7.44 7.36 -15.18
N THR A 85 7.41 6.39 -14.28
CA THR A 85 8.08 6.57 -12.98
C THR A 85 9.59 6.64 -13.22
N LYS A 86 10.31 7.43 -12.43
CA LYS A 86 11.79 7.44 -12.53
C LYS A 86 12.40 6.08 -12.23
N LEU A 87 11.71 5.22 -11.47
CA LEU A 87 12.13 3.83 -11.25
C LEU A 87 12.16 3.05 -12.55
N PHE A 88 11.14 3.17 -13.39
CA PHE A 88 11.11 2.55 -14.71
C PHE A 88 12.24 3.05 -15.60
N GLU A 89 12.48 4.37 -15.65
CA GLU A 89 13.54 4.97 -16.48
C GLU A 89 14.95 4.54 -16.04
N LEU A 90 15.22 4.56 -14.73
CA LEU A 90 16.51 4.15 -14.20
C LEU A 90 16.72 2.64 -14.36
N ALA A 91 15.69 1.84 -14.07
CA ALA A 91 15.74 0.40 -14.26
C ALA A 91 16.02 0.03 -15.72
N THR A 92 15.28 0.58 -16.68
CA THR A 92 15.47 0.24 -18.11
C THR A 92 16.83 0.66 -18.66
N SER A 93 17.41 1.74 -18.16
CA SER A 93 18.75 2.19 -18.56
C SER A 93 19.91 1.41 -17.91
N THR A 94 19.66 0.74 -16.78
CA THR A 94 20.70 0.02 -16.01
C THR A 94 20.53 -1.49 -15.99
N MET A 95 19.34 -2.02 -16.28
CA MET A 95 19.03 -3.46 -16.23
C MET A 95 19.77 -4.33 -17.24
N PRO A 96 20.03 -3.90 -18.49
CA PRO A 96 20.76 -4.73 -19.45
C PRO A 96 22.17 -5.12 -18.97
N SER A 97 22.76 -4.40 -18.02
CA SER A 97 24.07 -4.73 -17.42
C SER A 97 23.97 -5.48 -16.09
N LEU A 98 22.76 -5.70 -15.55
CA LEU A 98 22.52 -6.23 -14.20
C LEU A 98 21.53 -7.41 -14.19
N GLU A 99 21.07 -7.86 -15.35
CA GLU A 99 19.99 -8.85 -15.53
C GLU A 99 20.31 -10.21 -14.87
N ASP A 100 21.59 -10.52 -14.65
CA ASP A 100 22.05 -11.74 -13.97
C ASP A 100 22.23 -11.58 -12.45
N THR A 101 21.95 -10.40 -11.88
CA THR A 101 22.14 -10.13 -10.45
C THR A 101 20.88 -10.52 -9.67
N ASP A 102 20.98 -11.57 -8.86
CA ASP A 102 19.95 -11.99 -7.90
C ASP A 102 20.54 -12.15 -6.50
N THR A 103 21.49 -11.31 -6.11
CA THR A 103 22.16 -11.37 -4.80
C THR A 103 21.93 -10.10 -4.00
N ILE A 104 22.00 -10.21 -2.68
CA ILE A 104 21.93 -9.09 -1.74
C ILE A 104 23.10 -9.24 -0.74
N PRO A 105 23.87 -8.17 -0.47
CA PRO A 105 23.79 -6.85 -1.08
C PRO A 105 24.28 -6.85 -2.54
N TRP A 106 23.84 -5.85 -3.31
CA TRP A 106 24.32 -5.59 -4.67
C TRP A 106 24.66 -4.11 -4.86
N SER A 107 25.41 -3.80 -5.92
CA SER A 107 25.85 -2.43 -6.21
C SER A 107 24.72 -1.61 -6.85
N ARG A 108 23.96 -0.90 -6.01
CA ARG A 108 22.86 -0.03 -6.44
C ARG A 108 23.37 1.19 -7.23
N PRO A 109 22.75 1.55 -8.36
CA PRO A 109 23.12 2.76 -9.09
C PRO A 109 22.75 4.02 -8.30
N SER A 110 23.40 5.15 -8.64
CA SER A 110 23.07 6.45 -8.05
C SER A 110 21.60 6.81 -8.32
N GLY A 111 20.91 7.33 -7.31
CA GLY A 111 19.49 7.70 -7.39
C GLY A 111 18.50 6.53 -7.28
N TRP A 112 18.97 5.29 -7.09
CA TRP A 112 18.07 4.13 -6.93
C TRP A 112 17.09 4.27 -5.76
N GLU A 113 17.55 4.76 -4.62
CA GLU A 113 16.67 4.97 -3.47
C GLU A 113 15.64 6.08 -3.73
N ASP A 114 16.04 7.14 -4.44
CA ASP A 114 15.16 8.26 -4.79
C ASP A 114 14.00 7.81 -5.70
N THR A 115 14.25 6.88 -6.62
CA THR A 115 13.19 6.36 -7.49
C THR A 115 12.20 5.48 -6.75
N TRP A 116 12.65 4.72 -5.75
CA TRP A 116 11.75 3.99 -4.84
C TRP A 116 10.95 4.93 -3.95
N ASN A 117 11.56 6.01 -3.46
CA ASN A 117 10.86 7.04 -2.69
C ASN A 117 9.79 7.74 -3.52
N GLU A 118 10.05 7.99 -4.81
CA GLU A 118 9.04 8.51 -5.73
C GLU A 118 7.86 7.54 -5.91
N LEU A 119 8.13 6.26 -6.16
CA LEU A 119 7.08 5.24 -6.25
C LEU A 119 6.29 5.19 -4.94
N GLY A 120 6.98 5.20 -3.80
CA GLY A 120 6.40 5.25 -2.47
C GLY A 120 5.47 6.46 -2.29
N ALA A 121 5.88 7.64 -2.73
CA ALA A 121 5.06 8.85 -2.67
C ALA A 121 3.79 8.75 -3.53
N ILE A 122 3.89 8.21 -4.75
CA ILE A 122 2.74 8.01 -5.63
C ILE A 122 1.73 7.04 -4.98
N VAL A 123 2.21 5.91 -4.45
CA VAL A 123 1.36 4.93 -3.77
C VAL A 123 0.77 5.51 -2.50
N TRP A 124 1.52 6.29 -1.74
CA TRP A 124 1.00 6.95 -0.54
C TRP A 124 -0.09 7.98 -0.88
N SER A 125 0.06 8.74 -1.97
CA SER A 125 -1.02 9.58 -2.49
C SER A 125 -2.27 8.75 -2.82
N PHE A 126 -2.10 7.58 -3.45
CA PHE A 126 -3.21 6.67 -3.69
C PHE A 126 -3.86 6.21 -2.38
N MET A 127 -3.05 5.82 -1.39
CA MET A 127 -3.51 5.40 -0.06
C MET A 127 -4.16 6.52 0.73
N SER A 128 -3.80 7.78 0.47
CA SER A 128 -4.36 8.97 1.12
C SER A 128 -5.64 9.49 0.47
N GLY A 129 -6.21 8.73 -0.47
CA GLY A 129 -7.51 9.08 -1.08
C GLY A 129 -7.43 10.10 -2.21
N GLU A 130 -6.23 10.47 -2.68
CA GLU A 130 -6.05 11.45 -3.75
C GLU A 130 -6.74 11.05 -5.04
N SER A 131 -7.26 12.03 -5.78
CA SER A 131 -8.01 11.79 -7.03
C SER A 131 -7.14 11.09 -8.09
N TYR A 132 -7.78 10.36 -9.02
CA TYR A 132 -7.05 9.73 -10.13
C TYR A 132 -6.37 10.76 -11.05
N ALA A 133 -6.89 11.99 -11.12
CA ALA A 133 -6.25 13.08 -11.84
C ALA A 133 -4.96 13.54 -11.15
N LYS A 134 -4.95 13.59 -9.80
CA LYS A 134 -3.73 13.86 -9.03
C LYS A 134 -2.69 12.77 -9.21
N LEU A 135 -3.10 11.51 -9.19
CA LEU A 135 -2.19 10.37 -9.44
C LEU A 135 -1.64 10.40 -10.86
N ASN A 136 -2.46 10.72 -11.86
CA ASN A 136 -2.00 10.91 -13.23
C ASN A 136 -0.90 11.97 -13.30
N SER A 137 -1.13 13.12 -12.65
CA SER A 137 -0.17 14.21 -12.59
C SER A 137 1.18 13.80 -11.98
N LEU A 138 1.15 13.00 -10.92
CA LEU A 138 2.38 12.48 -10.29
C LEU A 138 3.11 11.47 -11.17
N ILE A 139 2.38 10.63 -11.90
CA ILE A 139 2.94 9.56 -12.72
C ILE A 139 3.49 10.07 -14.06
N PHE A 140 2.83 11.05 -14.67
CA PHE A 140 3.14 11.51 -16.03
C PHE A 140 3.68 12.94 -16.10
N GLY A 141 3.67 13.69 -14.99
CA GLY A 141 4.08 15.09 -14.95
C GLY A 141 3.09 16.07 -15.57
N THR A 142 1.90 15.60 -15.97
CA THR A 142 0.84 16.42 -16.57
C THR A 142 0.16 17.27 -15.50
N PRO A 143 -0.10 18.58 -15.71
CA PRO A 143 -0.89 19.37 -14.77
C PRO A 143 -2.30 18.80 -14.57
N VAL A 144 -2.82 18.83 -13.34
CA VAL A 144 -4.15 18.26 -13.00
C VAL A 144 -5.28 18.83 -13.87
N ALA A 145 -5.22 20.12 -14.21
CA ALA A 145 -6.20 20.80 -15.06
C ALA A 145 -6.25 20.26 -16.50
N ASP A 146 -5.14 19.67 -16.96
CA ASP A 146 -4.99 19.18 -18.33
C ASP A 146 -5.33 17.68 -18.44
N VAL A 147 -5.66 17.02 -17.32
CA VAL A 147 -6.06 15.61 -17.29
C VAL A 147 -7.49 15.45 -17.82
N GLY A 148 -7.62 15.34 -19.14
CA GLY A 148 -8.90 15.12 -19.81
C GLY A 148 -9.42 13.67 -19.66
N GLY A 149 -10.75 13.51 -19.58
CA GLY A 149 -11.42 12.19 -19.59
C GLY A 149 -11.55 11.55 -20.97
N GLY A 150 -11.08 12.22 -22.03
CA GLY A 150 -11.20 11.77 -23.41
C GLY A 150 -10.30 10.57 -23.73
N ARG A 151 -10.83 9.60 -24.48
CA ARG A 151 -10.11 8.39 -24.95
C ARG A 151 -8.89 8.69 -25.83
N THR A 152 -8.74 9.91 -26.35
CA THR A 152 -7.67 10.30 -27.27
C THR A 152 -6.28 10.31 -26.61
N TYR A 153 -6.21 10.42 -25.27
CA TYR A 153 -4.97 10.40 -24.49
C TYR A 153 -4.71 9.05 -23.79
N ALA A 154 -5.12 7.93 -24.39
CA ALA A 154 -5.10 6.61 -23.75
C ALA A 154 -3.74 6.16 -23.16
N ALA A 155 -2.62 6.71 -23.65
CA ALA A 155 -1.27 6.42 -23.17
C ALA A 155 -0.88 7.16 -21.87
N GLU A 156 -1.42 8.35 -21.62
CA GLU A 156 -1.05 9.23 -20.49
C GLU A 156 -2.30 9.71 -19.71
N GLY A 157 -3.45 9.05 -19.90
CA GLY A 157 -4.73 9.41 -19.29
C GLY A 157 -5.13 8.55 -18.08
N ILE A 158 -6.36 8.75 -17.58
CA ILE A 158 -6.95 7.99 -16.46
C ILE A 158 -6.89 6.45 -16.64
N PRO A 159 -7.08 5.87 -17.85
CA PRO A 159 -6.94 4.43 -18.05
C PRO A 159 -5.54 3.89 -17.67
N ALA A 160 -4.48 4.66 -17.92
CA ALA A 160 -3.12 4.27 -17.57
C ALA A 160 -2.89 4.28 -16.06
N VAL A 161 -3.56 5.19 -15.33
CA VAL A 161 -3.57 5.20 -13.86
C VAL A 161 -4.25 3.94 -13.31
N PHE A 162 -5.37 3.50 -13.89
CA PHE A 162 -6.01 2.26 -13.47
C PHE A 162 -5.12 1.03 -13.71
N LYS A 163 -4.41 1.01 -14.85
CA LYS A 163 -3.43 -0.04 -15.12
C LYS A 163 -2.32 -0.05 -14.08
N PHE A 164 -1.74 1.11 -13.77
CA PHE A 164 -0.73 1.25 -12.71
C PHE A 164 -1.22 0.73 -11.36
N ILE A 165 -2.42 1.14 -10.94
CA ILE A 165 -3.02 0.67 -9.68
C ILE A 165 -3.20 -0.86 -9.70
N SER A 166 -3.75 -1.42 -10.77
CA SER A 166 -4.01 -2.85 -10.85
C SER A 166 -2.74 -3.69 -10.86
N GLU A 167 -1.71 -3.28 -11.61
CA GLU A 167 -0.50 -4.08 -11.81
C GLU A 167 0.53 -3.84 -10.71
N VAL A 168 0.80 -2.57 -10.38
CA VAL A 168 1.88 -2.22 -9.46
C VAL A 168 1.38 -2.23 -8.02
N ILE A 169 0.23 -1.63 -7.73
CA ILE A 169 -0.27 -1.49 -6.35
C ILE A 169 -0.97 -2.76 -5.86
N ASP A 170 -2.05 -3.16 -6.53
CA ASP A 170 -2.91 -4.26 -6.08
C ASP A 170 -2.23 -5.63 -6.27
N ARG A 171 -1.71 -5.89 -7.47
CA ARG A 171 -1.09 -7.18 -7.75
C ARG A 171 0.29 -7.32 -7.12
N THR A 172 1.20 -6.38 -7.35
CA THR A 172 2.60 -6.55 -6.92
C THR A 172 2.81 -6.09 -5.47
N LEU A 173 2.62 -4.81 -5.18
CA LEU A 173 3.00 -4.23 -3.89
C LEU A 173 2.17 -4.75 -2.71
N SER A 174 0.86 -4.96 -2.89
CA SER A 174 0.02 -5.56 -1.84
C SER A 174 0.40 -7.02 -1.56
N MET A 175 0.85 -7.78 -2.57
CA MET A 175 1.39 -9.13 -2.36
C MET A 175 2.71 -9.10 -1.60
N ASP A 176 3.63 -8.20 -1.95
CA ASP A 176 4.91 -8.06 -1.26
C ASP A 176 4.72 -7.58 0.18
N ALA A 177 3.75 -6.70 0.44
CA ALA A 177 3.33 -6.36 1.80
C ALA A 177 2.77 -7.57 2.57
N GLY A 178 1.99 -8.42 1.90
CA GLY A 178 1.50 -9.68 2.49
C GLY A 178 2.63 -10.65 2.81
N CYS A 179 3.66 -10.73 1.95
CA CYS A 179 4.88 -11.46 2.22
C CYS A 179 5.63 -10.88 3.42
N PHE A 180 5.76 -9.56 3.50
CA PHE A 180 6.41 -8.87 4.60
C PHE A 180 5.71 -9.07 5.96
N LEU A 181 4.37 -9.08 5.96
CA LEU A 181 3.57 -9.49 7.11
C LEU A 181 3.86 -10.94 7.51
N ALA A 182 3.79 -11.87 6.56
CA ALA A 182 4.02 -13.29 6.83
C ALA A 182 5.44 -13.57 7.36
N LEU A 183 6.45 -12.83 6.89
CA LEU A 183 7.82 -12.85 7.44
C LEU A 183 7.80 -12.53 8.93
N HIS A 184 7.15 -11.42 9.33
CA HIS A 184 7.09 -11.03 10.74
C HIS A 184 6.29 -12.02 11.58
N GLU A 185 5.16 -12.53 11.09
CA GLU A 185 4.39 -13.54 11.82
C GLU A 185 5.20 -14.81 12.10
N CYS A 186 5.98 -15.28 11.12
CA CYS A 186 6.80 -16.48 11.28
C CYS A 186 8.03 -16.23 12.12
N TRP A 187 8.70 -15.09 11.95
CA TRP A 187 9.84 -14.68 12.75
C TRP A 187 9.47 -14.54 14.23
N LEU A 188 8.37 -13.83 14.55
CA LEU A 188 7.90 -13.70 15.93
C LEU A 188 7.49 -15.05 16.51
N ALA A 189 6.79 -15.90 15.76
CA ALA A 189 6.39 -17.21 16.28
C ALA A 189 7.58 -18.11 16.67
N GLU A 190 8.76 -17.89 16.10
CA GLU A 190 9.98 -18.65 16.41
C GLU A 190 10.84 -17.99 17.50
N GLU A 191 11.10 -16.69 17.38
CA GLU A 191 12.04 -15.97 18.26
C GLU A 191 11.35 -15.31 19.47
N HIS A 192 10.06 -15.00 19.37
CA HIS A 192 9.29 -14.23 20.35
C HIS A 192 7.83 -14.73 20.44
N PRO A 193 7.59 -15.98 20.88
CA PRO A 193 6.28 -16.64 20.78
C PRO A 193 5.16 -15.94 21.56
N GLU A 194 5.50 -15.10 22.54
CA GLU A 194 4.59 -14.24 23.30
C GLU A 194 4.20 -12.94 22.58
N ALA A 195 4.94 -12.54 21.55
CA ALA A 195 4.70 -11.32 20.79
C ALA A 195 3.77 -11.56 19.60
N THR A 196 2.97 -10.55 19.27
CA THR A 196 2.09 -10.57 18.10
C THR A 196 2.43 -9.43 17.16
N VAL A 197 2.20 -9.66 15.87
CA VAL A 197 2.38 -8.61 14.87
C VAL A 197 1.40 -7.46 15.15
N PRO A 198 1.83 -6.18 15.15
CA PRO A 198 0.94 -5.05 15.32
C PRO A 198 -0.18 -5.00 14.26
N GLU A 199 -1.39 -4.56 14.65
CA GLU A 199 -2.52 -4.47 13.72
C GLU A 199 -2.23 -3.60 12.48
N ALA A 200 -1.41 -2.56 12.63
CA ALA A 200 -0.98 -1.71 11.52
C ALA A 200 -0.27 -2.50 10.41
N LEU A 201 0.62 -3.44 10.77
CA LEU A 201 1.28 -4.32 9.79
C LEU A 201 0.31 -5.39 9.27
N GLN A 202 -0.58 -5.93 10.12
CA GLN A 202 -1.61 -6.87 9.67
C GLN A 202 -2.56 -6.25 8.62
N GLY A 203 -2.90 -4.96 8.80
CA GLY A 203 -3.75 -4.20 7.90
C GLY A 203 -3.05 -3.68 6.64
N LEU A 204 -1.72 -3.55 6.66
CA LEU A 204 -0.93 -2.93 5.58
C LEU A 204 -1.25 -3.49 4.18
N PRO A 205 -1.29 -4.82 3.94
CA PRO A 205 -1.58 -5.35 2.59
C PRO A 205 -2.95 -4.90 2.07
N LEU A 206 -3.95 -4.85 2.96
CA LEU A 206 -5.31 -4.42 2.63
C LEU A 206 -5.39 -2.90 2.46
N CYS A 207 -4.64 -2.13 3.26
CA CYS A 207 -4.52 -0.69 3.13
C CYS A 207 -3.93 -0.30 1.76
N ILE A 208 -2.84 -0.95 1.36
CA ILE A 208 -2.22 -0.75 0.03
C ILE A 208 -3.21 -1.10 -1.08
N ARG A 209 -3.83 -2.28 -1.04
CA ARG A 209 -4.77 -2.74 -2.07
C ARG A 209 -5.96 -1.81 -2.25
N ASN A 210 -6.56 -1.38 -1.14
CA ASN A 210 -7.82 -0.62 -1.16
C ASN A 210 -7.61 0.91 -1.13
N GLY A 211 -6.36 1.37 -1.05
CA GLY A 211 -6.03 2.79 -0.99
C GLY A 211 -6.46 3.46 0.32
N CYS A 212 -6.21 2.81 1.46
CA CYS A 212 -6.49 3.33 2.79
C CYS A 212 -5.18 3.73 3.49
N SER A 213 -5.13 4.90 4.12
CA SER A 213 -3.91 5.43 4.77
C SER A 213 -3.81 5.06 6.25
N SER A 214 -4.90 4.57 6.84
CA SER A 214 -4.97 4.19 8.26
C SER A 214 -5.95 3.03 8.47
N LEU A 215 -5.89 2.43 9.66
CA LEU A 215 -6.85 1.39 10.08
C LEU A 215 -8.29 1.92 10.15
N ASP A 216 -8.48 3.19 10.47
CA ASP A 216 -9.80 3.83 10.52
C ASP A 216 -10.42 3.97 9.13
N VAL A 217 -9.62 4.44 8.16
CA VAL A 217 -10.04 4.49 6.76
C VAL A 217 -10.36 3.09 6.24
N LEU A 218 -9.54 2.09 6.59
CA LEU A 218 -9.79 0.70 6.23
C LEU A 218 -11.09 0.16 6.83
N ALA A 219 -11.40 0.51 8.09
CA ALA A 219 -12.64 0.12 8.75
C ALA A 219 -13.86 0.77 8.06
N TRP A 220 -13.77 2.06 7.71
CA TRP A 220 -14.80 2.77 6.94
C TRP A 220 -14.98 2.17 5.54
N TYR A 221 -13.89 1.79 4.87
CA TYR A 221 -13.95 1.15 3.56
C TYR A 221 -14.66 -0.22 3.63
N ARG A 222 -14.32 -1.05 4.61
CA ARG A 222 -14.84 -2.42 4.75
C ARG A 222 -16.28 -2.47 5.26
N SER A 223 -16.62 -1.63 6.24
CA SER A 223 -17.89 -1.69 7.00
C SER A 223 -18.83 -0.51 6.76
N GLY A 224 -18.35 0.57 6.14
CA GLY A 224 -19.11 1.77 5.85
C GLY A 224 -19.48 1.89 4.37
N PHE A 225 -18.50 2.23 3.54
CA PHE A 225 -18.68 2.47 2.10
C PHE A 225 -17.44 2.03 1.30
N ARG A 226 -17.62 1.09 0.36
CA ARG A 226 -16.54 0.52 -0.48
C ARG A 226 -16.13 1.43 -1.64
N GLN A 227 -15.91 2.70 -1.34
CA GLN A 227 -15.29 3.65 -2.28
C GLN A 227 -14.24 4.43 -1.51
N ARG A 228 -13.01 4.39 -2.04
CA ARG A 228 -11.81 4.90 -1.38
C ARG A 228 -11.94 6.35 -0.90
N VAL A 229 -12.23 7.27 -1.80
CA VAL A 229 -12.31 8.72 -1.51
C VAL A 229 -13.36 9.02 -0.43
N SER A 230 -14.50 8.32 -0.49
CA SER A 230 -15.60 8.46 0.46
C SER A 230 -15.24 7.86 1.82
N ALA A 231 -14.50 6.75 1.85
CA ALA A 231 -14.02 6.16 3.10
C ALA A 231 -13.05 7.09 3.83
N HIS A 232 -12.19 7.80 3.10
CA HIS A 232 -11.34 8.87 3.66
C HIS A 232 -12.17 10.01 4.25
N ALA A 233 -13.10 10.57 3.46
CA ALA A 233 -13.96 11.65 3.93
C ALA A 233 -14.81 11.24 5.15
N LEU A 234 -15.29 9.99 5.18
CA LEU A 234 -16.06 9.45 6.31
C LEU A 234 -15.19 9.20 7.54
N ALA A 235 -13.94 8.76 7.38
CA ALA A 235 -13.01 8.61 8.49
C ALA A 235 -12.62 9.95 9.11
N GLU A 236 -12.48 10.99 8.28
CA GLU A 236 -12.26 12.37 8.75
C GLU A 236 -13.50 12.94 9.44
N ALA A 237 -14.68 12.73 8.86
CA ALA A 237 -15.93 13.23 9.43
C ALA A 237 -16.33 12.51 10.72
N PHE A 238 -16.16 11.19 10.77
CA PHE A 238 -16.56 10.33 11.88
C PHE A 238 -15.33 9.55 12.37
N PRO A 239 -14.36 10.23 13.01
CA PRO A 239 -13.13 9.59 13.48
C PRO A 239 -13.46 8.51 14.51
N ILE A 240 -12.78 7.38 14.39
CA ILE A 240 -12.95 6.30 15.36
C ILE A 240 -12.27 6.74 16.67
N PRO A 241 -12.96 6.65 17.82
CA PRO A 241 -12.36 7.04 19.09
C PRO A 241 -11.07 6.26 19.38
N PRO A 242 -10.01 6.91 19.88
CA PRO A 242 -8.68 6.30 20.01
C PRO A 242 -8.60 5.16 21.02
N PHE A 243 -9.62 5.00 21.88
CA PHE A 243 -9.73 3.87 22.80
C PHE A 243 -10.24 2.59 22.15
N ILE A 244 -10.71 2.64 20.89
CA ILE A 244 -11.10 1.47 20.10
C ILE A 244 -9.85 0.94 19.39
N ASP A 245 -9.27 -0.10 19.96
CA ASP A 245 -7.94 -0.61 19.57
C ASP A 245 -7.99 -1.87 18.68
N ASN A 246 -9.15 -2.48 18.48
CA ASN A 246 -9.30 -3.73 17.71
C ASN A 246 -10.26 -3.64 16.50
N ASP A 247 -10.01 -4.44 15.46
CA ASP A 247 -10.76 -4.43 14.17
C ASP A 247 -12.27 -4.68 14.34
N ALA A 248 -12.66 -5.57 15.27
CA ALA A 248 -14.07 -5.94 15.48
C ALA A 248 -14.89 -4.77 16.04
N ASP A 249 -14.33 -4.05 17.01
CA ASP A 249 -14.97 -2.89 17.62
C ASP A 249 -14.98 -1.69 16.67
N ARG A 250 -13.90 -1.48 15.88
CA ARG A 250 -13.90 -0.48 14.78
C ARG A 250 -15.04 -0.73 13.81
N ALA A 251 -15.23 -1.98 13.38
CA ALA A 251 -16.30 -2.36 12.48
C ALA A 251 -17.70 -2.12 13.09
N THR A 252 -17.86 -2.38 14.38
CA THR A 252 -19.12 -2.13 15.11
C THR A 252 -19.42 -0.63 15.21
N PHE A 253 -18.42 0.17 15.56
CA PHE A 253 -18.51 1.63 15.61
C PHE A 253 -18.93 2.19 14.25
N VAL A 254 -18.22 1.85 13.16
CA VAL A 254 -18.52 2.32 11.80
C VAL A 254 -19.96 2.00 11.39
N ARG A 255 -20.46 0.78 11.68
CA ARG A 255 -21.84 0.41 11.37
C ARG A 255 -22.85 1.23 12.16
N LYS A 256 -22.57 1.52 13.45
CA LYS A 256 -23.42 2.37 14.30
C LYS A 256 -23.42 3.82 13.79
N ALA A 257 -22.24 4.39 13.55
CA ALA A 257 -22.07 5.75 13.05
C ALA A 257 -22.77 5.94 11.70
N ARG A 258 -22.54 5.04 10.73
CA ARG A 258 -23.23 5.05 9.43
C ARG A 258 -24.75 4.98 9.58
N ARG A 259 -25.26 4.13 10.47
CA ARG A 259 -26.70 3.99 10.69
C ARG A 259 -27.29 5.26 11.31
N ALA A 260 -26.59 5.90 12.25
CA ALA A 260 -27.04 7.14 12.86
C ALA A 260 -27.07 8.27 11.81
N TRP A 261 -26.00 8.42 11.04
CA TRP A 261 -25.89 9.37 9.93
C TRP A 261 -27.02 9.23 8.90
N LEU A 262 -27.31 8.00 8.45
CA LEU A 262 -28.37 7.75 7.46
C LEU A 262 -29.80 7.95 7.99
N ASN A 263 -29.99 7.97 9.31
CA ASN A 263 -31.31 8.09 9.95
C ASN A 263 -31.52 9.46 10.63
N ASP A 264 -30.69 10.45 10.34
CA ASP A 264 -30.73 11.79 10.94
C ASP A 264 -30.69 11.78 12.48
N ARG A 265 -29.96 10.83 13.05
CA ARG A 265 -29.74 10.76 14.49
C ARG A 265 -28.32 11.23 14.79
N PRO A 266 -28.13 12.12 15.79
CA PRO A 266 -26.78 12.47 16.22
C PRO A 266 -26.04 11.21 16.68
N VAL A 267 -24.77 11.10 16.28
CA VAL A 267 -23.85 10.12 16.88
C VAL A 267 -23.49 10.66 18.26
N ASP A 268 -23.66 9.84 19.30
CA ASP A 268 -23.33 10.24 20.69
C ASP A 268 -21.88 10.75 20.75
N GLY A 269 -21.68 12.04 21.08
CA GLY A 269 -20.37 12.66 21.24
C GLY A 269 -19.90 13.63 20.14
N GLU A 270 -20.70 13.91 19.10
CA GLU A 270 -20.32 14.91 18.08
C GLU A 270 -20.82 16.34 18.37
N PRO A 271 -20.03 17.38 18.02
CA PRO A 271 -20.54 18.74 17.94
C PRO A 271 -21.56 18.84 16.81
N LEU A 272 -22.70 19.48 17.11
CA LEU A 272 -23.91 19.68 16.29
C LEU A 272 -23.74 20.22 14.85
N GLY A 273 -22.54 20.37 14.29
CA GLY A 273 -22.29 21.04 13.01
C GLY A 273 -21.87 20.16 11.83
N LEU A 274 -21.41 18.93 12.04
CA LEU A 274 -20.81 18.13 10.95
C LEU A 274 -21.83 17.43 10.04
N LEU A 275 -22.98 17.05 10.60
CA LEU A 275 -24.12 16.51 9.83
C LEU A 275 -24.65 17.50 8.78
N ASP A 276 -24.59 18.80 9.07
CA ASP A 276 -24.99 19.85 8.14
C ASP A 276 -23.95 20.07 7.03
N TYR A 277 -22.64 19.97 7.34
CA TYR A 277 -21.58 20.13 6.33
C TYR A 277 -21.64 19.06 5.22
N ALA A 278 -21.87 17.80 5.58
CA ALA A 278 -22.00 16.71 4.61
C ALA A 278 -23.27 16.83 3.74
N ARG A 279 -24.29 17.58 4.18
CA ARG A 279 -25.51 17.87 3.41
C ARG A 279 -25.30 18.98 2.39
N VAL A 280 -24.53 20.02 2.71
CA VAL A 280 -24.26 21.16 1.82
C VAL A 280 -23.60 20.70 0.51
N VAL A 281 -22.64 19.77 0.58
CA VAL A 281 -21.93 19.24 -0.61
C VAL A 281 -22.88 18.56 -1.62
N ARG A 282 -24.04 18.03 -1.20
CA ARG A 282 -25.03 17.42 -2.11
C ARG A 282 -25.96 18.41 -2.79
N LEU A 283 -26.13 19.61 -2.23
CA LEU A 283 -27.12 20.57 -2.73
C LEU A 283 -26.53 21.49 -3.82
N ASP A 284 -25.25 21.85 -3.72
CA ASP A 284 -24.60 22.76 -4.68
C ASP A 284 -24.39 22.15 -6.08
N ASP A 285 -24.39 20.82 -6.21
CA ASP A 285 -24.29 20.14 -7.52
C ASP A 285 -25.65 20.00 -8.25
N SER A 286 -26.75 20.44 -7.62
CA SER A 286 -28.11 20.30 -8.16
C SER A 286 -28.76 21.61 -8.61
N SER A 287 -28.10 22.76 -8.45
CA SER A 287 -28.69 24.08 -8.73
C SER A 287 -28.33 24.71 -10.08
N GLU A 288 -27.53 24.07 -10.93
CA GLU A 288 -27.18 24.61 -12.26
C GLU A 288 -27.41 23.61 -13.40
N ARG A 289 -28.66 23.12 -13.52
CA ARG A 289 -29.21 22.65 -14.80
C ARG A 289 -30.69 23.02 -14.90
N ASN A 290 -30.95 24.26 -15.27
CA ASN A 290 -32.18 24.68 -15.97
C ASN A 290 -31.77 25.27 -17.31
#